data_AF-A0A8J3TLN8-F1
#
_entry.id   AF-A0A8J3TLN8-F1
#
_cell.length_a   1.000
_cell.length_b   1.000
_cell.length_c   1.000
_cell.angle_alpha   90.00
_cell.angle_beta   90.00
_cell.angle_gamma   90.00
#
_symmetry.space_group_name_H-M   'P 1'
#
loop_
_entity.id
_entity.type
_entity.pdbx_description
1 polymer ?
#
loop_
_entity_poly.entity_id
_entity_poly.type
_entity_poly.pdbx_seq_one_letter_code
_entity_poly.pdbx_strand_id
1 'polypeptide(L)'
;MKNVDEIEIMMRTLPRVRPGRPGGRPSDAGARTLLASIMEEEPGATVVEPRGRYGFRRLAVGLAAAALLAAGIVVGPSLLRDGGGAASSYASSEIEIQREGDEYVARIKDPFADHQKFSKAFEAVGLDVELLIVPVPPSQVGSVVSAGFETPSTEWTSAMVDRDEKVCKAGEKGCYLLLRLPADLTGKSWFKLGRQARAGETYDNPGRATAAVTPVQTTRRTPRSSPQSGTETPAPPPRPAEPT
;
A
#
# COMPACT_ATOMS: atom_id res chain seq x y z
N MET A 1 10.09 -19.58 35.54
CA MET A 1 11.27 -19.50 34.65
C MET A 1 11.70 -20.92 34.30
N LYS A 2 11.11 -21.54 33.26
CA LYS A 2 11.45 -22.90 32.79
C LYS A 2 11.48 -23.01 31.25
N ASN A 3 11.31 -21.90 30.53
CA ASN A 3 11.01 -21.92 29.09
C ASN A 3 12.24 -21.70 28.20
N VAL A 4 13.41 -21.34 28.77
CA VAL A 4 14.61 -21.05 27.98
C VAL A 4 15.37 -22.34 27.64
N ASP A 5 15.39 -23.31 28.56
CA ASP A 5 16.11 -24.57 28.38
C ASP A 5 15.47 -25.46 27.30
N GLU A 6 14.15 -25.41 27.14
CA GLU A 6 13.41 -26.18 26.13
C GLU A 6 13.69 -25.66 24.71
N ILE A 7 13.80 -24.34 24.55
CA ILE A 7 14.14 -23.71 23.26
C ILE A 7 15.57 -24.08 22.86
N GLU A 8 16.52 -24.13 23.79
CA GLU A 8 17.90 -24.47 23.49
C GLU A 8 18.06 -25.94 23.07
N ILE A 9 17.31 -26.86 23.69
CA ILE A 9 17.28 -28.27 23.30
C ILE A 9 16.69 -28.42 21.88
N MET A 10 15.61 -27.71 21.59
CA MET A 10 14.94 -27.77 20.29
C MET A 10 15.79 -27.16 19.16
N MET A 11 16.64 -26.18 19.47
CA MET A 11 17.58 -25.63 18.48
C MET A 11 18.81 -26.52 18.24
N ARG A 12 19.17 -27.41 19.17
CA ARG A 12 20.30 -28.35 18.99
C ARG A 12 19.95 -29.54 18.10
N THR A 13 18.67 -29.88 17.95
CA THR A 13 18.20 -30.97 17.07
C THR A 13 18.03 -30.54 15.61
N LEU A 14 18.11 -29.23 15.31
CA LEU A 14 18.03 -28.75 13.94
C LEU A 14 19.35 -29.03 13.18
N PRO A 15 19.29 -29.59 11.96
CA PRO A 15 20.46 -29.80 11.13
C PRO A 15 21.11 -28.44 10.81
N ARG A 16 22.30 -28.20 11.38
CA ARG A 16 23.07 -26.96 11.14
C ARG A 16 23.59 -26.92 9.70
N VAL A 17 22.98 -26.07 8.88
CA VAL A 17 23.51 -25.72 7.56
C VAL A 17 24.80 -24.92 7.77
N ARG A 18 25.93 -25.44 7.29
CA ARG A 18 27.22 -24.74 7.33
C ARG A 18 27.22 -23.61 6.29
N PRO A 19 27.36 -22.34 6.69
CA PRO A 19 27.56 -21.25 5.74
C PRO A 19 28.90 -21.46 5.00
N GLY A 20 28.88 -21.31 3.67
CA GLY A 20 30.08 -21.41 2.82
C GLY A 20 30.18 -22.67 1.96
N ARG A 21 29.25 -23.63 2.07
CA ARG A 21 29.08 -24.65 1.01
C ARG A 21 28.05 -24.16 -0.01
N PRO A 22 28.35 -24.23 -1.33
CA PRO A 22 27.32 -24.04 -2.35
C PRO A 22 26.14 -24.96 -2.05
N GLY A 23 24.92 -24.42 -2.04
CA GLY A 23 23.72 -25.25 -2.11
C GLY A 23 23.81 -26.17 -3.33
N GLY A 24 23.20 -27.36 -3.25
CA GLY A 24 23.26 -28.38 -4.30
C GLY A 24 23.06 -27.79 -5.69
N ARG A 25 23.82 -28.29 -6.67
CA ARG A 25 23.76 -27.78 -8.04
C ARG A 25 22.38 -28.11 -8.61
N PRO A 26 21.81 -27.24 -9.47
CA PRO A 26 20.52 -27.50 -10.10
C PRO A 26 20.49 -28.76 -11.00
N SER A 27 21.66 -29.38 -11.25
CA SER A 27 21.80 -30.65 -11.96
C SER A 27 21.95 -31.88 -11.05
N ASP A 28 21.97 -31.71 -9.74
CA ASP A 28 22.12 -32.83 -8.80
C ASP A 28 20.88 -33.73 -8.84
N ALA A 29 21.06 -35.00 -8.48
CA ALA A 29 20.01 -36.02 -8.55
C ALA A 29 18.72 -35.57 -7.83
N GLY A 30 18.84 -34.93 -6.66
CA GLY A 30 17.70 -34.42 -5.92
C GLY A 30 16.92 -33.32 -6.64
N ALA A 31 17.62 -32.40 -7.33
CA ALA A 31 16.97 -31.35 -8.10
C ALA A 31 16.25 -31.90 -9.35
N ARG A 32 16.82 -32.94 -9.99
CA ARG A 32 16.21 -33.61 -11.14
C ARG A 32 14.96 -34.40 -10.77
N THR A 33 14.95 -35.07 -9.62
CA THR A 33 13.76 -35.77 -9.11
C THR A 33 12.62 -34.79 -8.82
N LEU A 34 12.93 -33.61 -8.27
CA LEU A 34 11.94 -32.59 -7.98
C LEU A 34 11.40 -31.92 -9.25
N LEU A 35 12.27 -31.68 -10.24
CA LEU A 35 11.84 -31.24 -11.58
C LEU A 35 11.00 -32.29 -12.30
N ALA A 36 11.35 -33.57 -12.19
CA ALA A 36 10.56 -34.65 -12.75
C ALA A 36 9.17 -34.70 -12.10
N SER A 37 9.05 -34.59 -10.78
CA SER A 37 7.73 -34.56 -10.11
C SER A 37 6.87 -33.34 -10.50
N ILE A 38 7.50 -32.17 -10.74
CA ILE A 38 6.77 -30.97 -11.20
C ILE A 38 6.35 -31.12 -12.67
N MET A 39 7.18 -31.78 -13.49
CA MET A 39 6.87 -32.03 -14.90
C MET A 39 5.87 -33.18 -15.11
N GLU A 40 5.78 -34.10 -14.15
CA GLU A 40 4.85 -35.24 -14.17
C GLU A 40 3.46 -34.86 -13.62
N GLU A 41 3.31 -33.65 -13.07
CA GLU A 41 2.00 -33.07 -12.76
C GLU A 41 1.39 -32.46 -14.03
N GLU A 42 0.83 -33.35 -14.86
CA GLU A 42 0.20 -33.03 -16.14
C GLU A 42 -1.15 -32.29 -15.92
N PRO A 43 -1.40 -31.17 -16.64
CA PRO A 43 -2.67 -30.46 -16.58
C PRO A 43 -3.75 -31.21 -17.37
N GLY A 44 -4.61 -31.92 -16.66
CA GLY A 44 -6.00 -32.21 -17.04
C GLY A 44 -6.26 -33.01 -18.32
N ALA A 45 -6.52 -34.31 -18.17
CA ALA A 45 -7.38 -35.04 -19.09
C ALA A 45 -8.17 -36.14 -18.37
N THR A 46 -9.50 -36.03 -18.41
CA THR A 46 -10.45 -37.06 -18.01
C THR A 46 -10.32 -38.30 -18.90
N VAL A 47 -10.01 -39.47 -18.33
CA VAL A 47 -10.41 -40.77 -18.91
C VAL A 47 -10.79 -41.74 -17.79
N VAL A 48 -12.08 -42.07 -17.78
CA VAL A 48 -12.69 -43.20 -17.08
C VAL A 48 -12.13 -44.50 -17.66
N GLU A 49 -11.63 -45.41 -16.82
CA GLU A 49 -11.50 -46.83 -17.20
C GLU A 49 -12.24 -47.73 -16.19
N PRO A 50 -13.10 -48.66 -16.66
CA PRO A 50 -13.93 -49.49 -15.80
C PRO A 50 -13.26 -50.84 -15.56
N ARG A 51 -13.01 -51.20 -14.29
CA ARG A 51 -12.68 -52.58 -13.90
C ARG A 51 -13.45 -52.96 -12.64
N GLY A 52 -14.35 -53.92 -12.80
CA GLY A 52 -14.99 -54.61 -11.67
C GLY A 52 -16.50 -54.81 -11.81
N ARG A 53 -16.93 -55.66 -12.75
CA ARG A 53 -18.19 -56.41 -12.58
C ARG A 53 -18.06 -57.24 -11.30
N TYR A 54 -18.85 -56.94 -10.26
CA TYR A 54 -19.50 -57.87 -9.33
C TYR A 54 -20.02 -57.07 -8.11
N GLY A 55 -21.34 -56.95 -7.93
CA GLY A 55 -21.93 -56.51 -6.64
C GLY A 55 -23.03 -55.44 -6.65
N PHE A 56 -23.74 -55.19 -7.76
CA PHE A 56 -24.71 -54.10 -7.92
C PHE A 56 -26.09 -54.25 -7.20
N ARG A 57 -26.21 -54.93 -6.05
CA ARG A 57 -27.56 -55.22 -5.53
C ARG A 57 -27.86 -55.04 -4.05
N ARG A 58 -26.94 -54.60 -3.18
CA ARG A 58 -27.23 -54.61 -1.72
C ARG A 58 -26.70 -53.47 -0.86
N LEU A 59 -26.35 -52.30 -1.42
CA LEU A 59 -25.97 -51.13 -0.60
C LEU A 59 -26.62 -49.83 -1.08
N ALA A 60 -27.85 -49.94 -1.60
CA ALA A 60 -28.70 -48.79 -1.95
C ALA A 60 -29.84 -48.59 -0.92
N VAL A 61 -29.64 -49.00 0.33
CA VAL A 61 -30.54 -48.72 1.46
C VAL A 61 -29.72 -48.74 2.75
N GLY A 62 -29.47 -47.58 3.36
CA GLY A 62 -28.95 -47.51 4.73
C GLY A 62 -27.78 -46.56 4.93
N LEU A 63 -28.03 -45.25 4.85
CA LEU A 63 -27.59 -44.24 5.82
C LEU A 63 -27.95 -42.83 5.31
N ALA A 64 -29.25 -42.59 5.23
CA ALA A 64 -29.75 -41.25 5.50
C ALA A 64 -29.72 -41.04 7.02
N ALA A 65 -29.36 -39.82 7.42
CA ALA A 65 -29.40 -39.26 8.78
C ALA A 65 -28.23 -39.61 9.72
N ALA A 66 -27.19 -38.76 9.71
CA ALA A 66 -26.75 -37.95 10.86
C ALA A 66 -25.25 -37.59 10.76
N ALA A 67 -24.94 -36.41 10.21
CA ALA A 67 -23.76 -35.63 10.62
C ALA A 67 -24.04 -34.16 10.29
N LEU A 68 -24.63 -33.51 11.28
CA LEU A 68 -24.87 -32.07 11.36
C LEU A 68 -23.55 -31.29 11.31
N LEU A 69 -23.61 -30.14 10.63
CA LEU A 69 -22.97 -28.87 11.00
C LEU A 69 -21.45 -28.88 11.26
N ALA A 70 -20.66 -28.62 10.21
CA ALA A 70 -19.48 -27.74 10.24
C ALA A 70 -18.73 -27.76 8.89
N ALA A 71 -19.37 -27.32 7.82
CA ALA A 71 -18.63 -26.83 6.66
C ALA A 71 -18.75 -25.31 6.70
N GLY A 72 -17.74 -24.68 7.30
CA GLY A 72 -17.60 -23.24 7.30
C GLY A 72 -17.76 -22.74 5.87
N ILE A 73 -18.63 -21.75 5.70
CA ILE A 73 -18.63 -20.89 4.53
C ILE A 73 -17.26 -20.22 4.54
N VAL A 74 -16.30 -20.79 3.81
CA VAL A 74 -15.18 -19.99 3.31
C VAL A 74 -15.81 -19.10 2.26
N VAL A 75 -16.20 -17.91 2.69
CA VAL A 75 -16.43 -16.77 1.82
C VAL A 75 -15.11 -16.54 1.09
N GLY A 76 -15.05 -17.02 -0.14
CA GLY A 76 -14.09 -16.57 -1.14
C GLY A 76 -14.74 -16.62 -2.51
N PRO A 77 -15.72 -15.74 -2.80
CA PRO A 77 -16.31 -15.68 -4.13
C PRO A 77 -15.41 -14.83 -5.02
N SER A 78 -14.42 -15.41 -5.69
CA SER A 78 -13.70 -14.67 -6.75
C SER A 78 -13.12 -15.50 -7.90
N LEU A 79 -13.34 -16.82 -7.97
CA LEU A 79 -12.82 -17.62 -9.09
C LEU A 79 -13.75 -17.68 -10.31
N LEU A 80 -14.87 -16.96 -10.32
CA LEU A 80 -15.85 -16.99 -11.40
C LEU A 80 -16.46 -15.62 -11.66
N ARG A 81 -15.65 -14.62 -12.01
CA ARG A 81 -16.14 -13.47 -12.78
C ARG A 81 -15.02 -12.85 -13.61
N ASP A 82 -15.36 -12.67 -14.88
CA ASP A 82 -14.69 -11.84 -15.88
C ASP A 82 -13.52 -12.48 -16.65
N GLY A 83 -13.91 -13.11 -17.75
CA GLY A 83 -13.02 -13.41 -18.87
C GLY A 83 -12.36 -12.12 -19.39
N GLY A 84 -11.04 -12.19 -19.59
CA GLY A 84 -10.18 -11.08 -20.01
C GLY A 84 -9.25 -10.54 -18.92
N GLY A 85 -9.22 -11.18 -17.74
CA GLY A 85 -8.71 -10.63 -16.49
C GLY A 85 -7.24 -10.23 -16.46
N ALA A 86 -7.01 -8.94 -16.19
CA ALA A 86 -5.72 -8.44 -15.71
C ALA A 86 -5.30 -9.15 -14.41
N ALA A 87 -4.00 -9.13 -14.11
CA ALA A 87 -3.48 -9.83 -12.93
C ALA A 87 -4.08 -9.27 -11.63
N SER A 88 -4.58 -10.16 -10.76
CA SER A 88 -5.16 -9.77 -9.45
C SER A 88 -4.10 -9.35 -8.42
N SER A 89 -2.82 -9.55 -8.72
CA SER A 89 -1.70 -9.11 -7.89
C SER A 89 -0.44 -8.94 -8.73
N TYR A 90 0.42 -8.04 -8.28
CA TYR A 90 1.75 -7.80 -8.83
C TYR A 90 2.72 -7.48 -7.70
N ALA A 91 3.91 -8.06 -7.70
CA ALA A 91 4.92 -7.77 -6.67
C ALA A 91 6.30 -7.65 -7.29
N SER A 92 7.00 -6.58 -6.93
CA SER A 92 8.39 -6.31 -7.29
C SER A 92 9.18 -5.83 -6.06
N SER A 93 10.48 -5.57 -6.22
CA SER A 93 11.30 -5.06 -5.13
C SER A 93 10.78 -3.73 -4.57
N GLU A 94 10.19 -2.88 -5.41
CA GLU A 94 9.82 -1.49 -5.09
C GLU A 94 8.32 -1.27 -4.87
N ILE A 95 7.47 -2.09 -5.49
CA ILE A 95 6.00 -1.95 -5.41
C ILE A 95 5.32 -3.32 -5.31
N GLU A 96 4.31 -3.38 -4.47
CA GLU A 96 3.38 -4.50 -4.34
C GLU A 96 1.96 -3.99 -4.57
N ILE A 97 1.20 -4.67 -5.43
CA ILE A 97 -0.18 -4.34 -5.77
C ILE A 97 -1.00 -5.60 -5.53
N GLN A 98 -2.07 -5.49 -4.76
CA GLN A 98 -2.99 -6.59 -4.51
C GLN A 98 -4.41 -6.12 -4.71
N ARG A 99 -5.25 -6.96 -5.33
CA ARG A 99 -6.69 -6.72 -5.40
C ARG A 99 -7.33 -7.17 -4.09
N GLU A 100 -7.89 -6.23 -3.34
CA GLU A 100 -8.63 -6.45 -2.10
C GLU A 100 -10.10 -6.09 -2.36
N GLY A 101 -10.92 -7.08 -2.74
CA GLY A 101 -12.33 -6.86 -3.10
C GLY A 101 -12.47 -6.03 -4.38
N ASP A 102 -13.06 -4.84 -4.25
CA ASP A 102 -13.28 -3.90 -5.36
C ASP A 102 -12.21 -2.80 -5.41
N GLU A 103 -11.10 -2.95 -4.68
CA GLU A 103 -9.98 -2.02 -4.70
C GLU A 103 -8.67 -2.74 -5.07
N TYR A 104 -7.77 -2.00 -5.73
CA TYR A 104 -6.36 -2.32 -5.78
C TYR A 104 -5.63 -1.55 -4.69
N VAL A 105 -4.87 -2.27 -3.87
CA VAL A 105 -4.03 -1.74 -2.80
C VAL A 105 -2.59 -1.82 -3.24
N ALA A 106 -2.03 -0.67 -3.64
CA ALA A 106 -0.63 -0.53 -4.00
C ALA A 106 0.19 -0.04 -2.80
N ARG A 107 1.22 -0.80 -2.43
CA ARG A 107 2.20 -0.50 -1.37
C ARG A 107 3.54 -0.21 -2.05
N ILE A 108 3.91 1.07 -2.13
CA ILE A 108 5.13 1.54 -2.79
C ILE A 108 6.19 1.84 -1.73
N LYS A 109 7.26 1.05 -1.71
CA LYS A 109 8.30 1.12 -0.66
C LYS A 109 9.18 2.36 -0.77
N ASP A 110 9.51 2.76 -2.00
CA ASP A 110 10.27 3.98 -2.27
C ASP A 110 9.53 4.81 -3.33
N PRO A 111 8.64 5.72 -2.93
CA PRO A 111 7.79 6.44 -3.86
C PRO A 111 8.54 7.51 -4.66
N PHE A 112 9.81 7.77 -4.34
CA PHE A 112 10.69 8.68 -5.09
C PHE A 112 11.65 7.95 -6.03
N ALA A 113 11.54 6.62 -6.14
CA ALA A 113 12.34 5.84 -7.07
C ALA A 113 11.83 5.99 -8.52
N ASP A 114 12.30 5.10 -9.40
CA ASP A 114 12.01 5.11 -10.84
C ASP A 114 10.50 5.00 -11.14
N HIS A 115 9.91 6.15 -11.48
CA HIS A 115 8.49 6.29 -11.80
C HIS A 115 8.03 5.45 -12.99
N GLN A 116 8.90 5.13 -13.95
CA GLN A 116 8.50 4.29 -15.08
C GLN A 116 8.24 2.85 -14.66
N LYS A 117 8.87 2.39 -13.58
CA LYS A 117 8.58 1.07 -13.01
C LYS A 117 7.21 1.01 -12.36
N PHE A 118 6.74 2.11 -11.76
CA PHE A 118 5.41 2.15 -11.13
C PHE A 118 4.31 2.09 -12.17
N SER A 119 4.39 2.89 -13.24
CA SER A 119 3.39 2.84 -14.31
C SER A 119 3.29 1.45 -14.92
N LYS A 120 4.42 0.78 -15.20
CA LYS A 120 4.44 -0.61 -15.67
C LYS A 120 3.82 -1.61 -14.69
N ALA A 121 4.01 -1.39 -13.38
CA ALA A 121 3.40 -2.25 -12.36
C ALA A 121 1.88 -2.09 -12.33
N PHE A 122 1.37 -0.87 -12.45
CA PHE A 122 -0.07 -0.60 -12.57
C PHE A 122 -0.64 -1.15 -13.88
N GLU A 123 0.06 -0.97 -15.00
CA GLU A 123 -0.34 -1.54 -16.30
C GLU A 123 -0.46 -3.06 -16.25
N ALA A 124 0.42 -3.74 -15.50
CA ALA A 124 0.39 -5.19 -15.33
C ALA A 124 -0.90 -5.69 -14.63
N VAL A 125 -1.55 -4.84 -13.84
CA VAL A 125 -2.86 -5.11 -13.20
C VAL A 125 -4.03 -4.44 -13.93
N GLY A 126 -3.78 -3.91 -15.14
CA GLY A 126 -4.81 -3.32 -16.00
C GLY A 126 -5.16 -1.86 -15.69
N LEU A 127 -4.32 -1.16 -14.91
CA LEU A 127 -4.52 0.24 -14.56
C LEU A 127 -3.54 1.15 -15.33
N ASP A 128 -4.02 2.25 -15.92
CA ASP A 128 -3.18 3.28 -16.53
C ASP A 128 -2.97 4.43 -15.52
N VAL A 129 -1.97 4.26 -14.65
CA VAL A 129 -1.67 5.16 -13.53
C VAL A 129 -0.26 5.74 -13.67
N GLU A 130 -0.16 7.06 -13.64
CA GLU A 130 1.11 7.79 -13.64
C GLU A 130 1.40 8.43 -12.28
N LEU A 131 2.61 8.23 -11.75
CA LEU A 131 3.07 8.90 -10.52
C LEU A 131 4.07 10.01 -10.85
N LEU A 132 3.66 11.25 -10.63
CA LEU A 132 4.43 12.46 -10.93
C LEU A 132 5.08 13.01 -9.65
N ILE A 133 6.38 13.25 -9.67
CA ILE A 133 7.09 13.83 -8.51
C ILE A 133 7.19 15.35 -8.67
N VAL A 134 6.60 16.10 -7.73
CA VAL A 134 6.52 17.57 -7.79
C VAL A 134 7.12 18.25 -6.55
N PRO A 135 7.72 19.44 -6.68
CA PRO A 135 8.24 20.19 -5.53
C PRO A 135 7.10 20.72 -4.65
N VAL A 136 7.19 20.47 -3.35
CA VAL A 136 6.17 20.88 -2.35
C VAL A 136 6.80 21.47 -1.09
N PRO A 137 6.03 22.21 -0.27
CA PRO A 137 6.48 22.65 1.05
C PRO A 137 6.80 21.45 1.98
N PRO A 138 7.66 21.64 3.02
CA PRO A 138 8.07 20.57 3.94
C PRO A 138 6.92 19.80 4.60
N SER A 139 5.78 20.46 4.83
CA SER A 139 4.58 19.85 5.43
C SER A 139 3.86 18.85 4.52
N GLN A 140 4.20 18.80 3.23
CA GLN A 140 3.53 17.94 2.23
C GLN A 140 4.47 16.91 1.60
N VAL A 141 5.73 16.82 2.06
CA VAL A 141 6.68 15.84 1.55
C VAL A 141 6.18 14.42 1.83
N GLY A 142 6.20 13.56 0.80
CA GLY A 142 5.72 12.19 0.88
C GLY A 142 4.21 12.04 0.75
N SER A 143 3.47 13.14 0.56
CA SER A 143 2.01 13.10 0.39
C SER A 143 1.63 13.26 -1.08
N VAL A 144 0.52 12.64 -1.48
CA VAL A 144 -0.13 12.97 -2.76
C VAL A 144 -0.83 14.32 -2.61
N VAL A 145 -0.40 15.31 -3.39
CA VAL A 145 -0.90 16.69 -3.29
C VAL A 145 -2.00 17.02 -4.28
N SER A 146 -2.13 16.21 -5.32
CA SER A 146 -3.15 16.33 -6.37
C SER A 146 -3.27 15.01 -7.10
N ALA A 147 -4.46 14.71 -7.60
CA ALA A 147 -4.72 13.58 -8.48
C ALA A 147 -5.68 14.04 -9.58
N GLY A 148 -5.62 13.38 -10.73
CA GLY A 148 -6.54 13.58 -11.83
C GLY A 148 -6.92 12.26 -12.48
N PHE A 149 -8.15 12.19 -12.95
CA PHE A 149 -8.75 11.01 -13.55
C PHE A 149 -9.49 11.43 -14.81
N GLU A 150 -9.37 10.65 -15.88
CA GLU A 150 -10.10 10.88 -17.12
C GLU A 150 -11.60 10.65 -16.94
N THR A 151 -11.97 9.58 -16.22
CA THR A 151 -13.35 9.32 -15.79
C THR A 151 -13.56 9.79 -14.35
N PRO A 152 -14.79 10.13 -13.94
CA PRO A 152 -15.08 10.42 -12.55
C PRO A 152 -14.75 9.18 -11.70
N SER A 153 -13.72 9.25 -10.86
CA SER A 153 -13.49 8.29 -9.79
C SER A 153 -13.91 8.93 -8.48
N THR A 154 -14.76 8.25 -7.72
CA THR A 154 -15.36 8.83 -6.51
C THR A 154 -14.53 8.53 -5.28
N GLU A 155 -13.79 7.42 -5.27
CA GLU A 155 -13.11 6.93 -4.08
C GLU A 155 -11.69 6.48 -4.41
N TRP A 156 -10.72 7.18 -3.84
CA TRP A 156 -9.33 6.77 -3.80
C TRP A 156 -8.73 7.31 -2.50
N THR A 157 -7.74 6.61 -1.96
CA THR A 157 -7.04 7.09 -0.77
C THR A 157 -5.54 6.90 -0.93
N SER A 158 -4.78 7.81 -0.31
CA SER A 158 -3.33 7.69 -0.25
C SER A 158 -2.82 8.09 1.12
N ALA A 159 -1.89 7.32 1.68
CA ALA A 159 -1.24 7.65 2.94
C ALA A 159 0.16 7.05 3.01
N MET A 160 1.06 7.71 3.73
CA MET A 160 2.33 7.10 4.14
C MET A 160 2.09 6.29 5.40
N VAL A 161 2.24 4.97 5.31
CA VAL A 161 1.97 4.06 6.43
C VAL A 161 3.03 2.95 6.55
N ASP A 162 3.17 2.39 7.74
CA ASP A 162 4.00 1.21 7.99
C ASP A 162 3.22 -0.09 7.72
N ARG A 163 3.86 -1.24 7.99
CA ARG A 163 3.27 -2.58 7.80
C ARG A 163 1.96 -2.81 8.56
N ASP A 164 1.78 -2.11 9.68
CA ASP A 164 0.57 -2.18 10.51
C ASP A 164 -0.44 -1.07 10.14
N GLU A 165 -0.27 -0.41 8.99
CA GLU A 165 -1.05 0.73 8.51
C GLU A 165 -1.00 1.97 9.43
N LYS A 166 0.05 2.09 10.26
CA LYS A 166 0.24 3.28 11.09
C LYS A 166 0.93 4.39 10.31
N VAL A 167 0.48 5.62 10.51
CA VAL A 167 1.04 6.80 9.83
C VAL A 167 2.53 6.96 10.17
N CYS A 168 3.35 7.13 9.13
CA CYS A 168 4.79 7.32 9.22
C CYS A 168 5.27 8.39 8.23
N LYS A 169 6.57 8.72 8.26
CA LYS A 169 7.15 9.71 7.34
C LYS A 169 7.82 9.05 6.14
N ALA A 170 7.70 9.68 4.98
CA ALA A 170 8.40 9.22 3.79
C ALA A 170 9.93 9.17 4.01
N GLY A 171 10.53 8.05 3.61
CA GLY A 171 11.96 7.75 3.82
C GLY A 171 12.28 7.00 5.12
N GLU A 172 11.31 6.83 6.04
CA GLU A 172 11.51 5.97 7.21
C GLU A 172 11.51 4.49 6.81
N LYS A 173 12.35 3.68 7.48
CA LYS A 173 12.44 2.24 7.19
C LYS A 173 11.12 1.55 7.48
N GLY A 174 10.60 0.82 6.48
CA GLY A 174 9.33 0.10 6.61
C GLY A 174 8.10 0.97 6.39
N CYS A 175 8.27 2.26 6.09
CA CYS A 175 7.22 3.16 5.64
C CYS A 175 7.03 3.03 4.13
N TYR A 176 5.80 2.95 3.67
CA TYR A 176 5.45 2.88 2.26
C TYR A 176 4.30 3.83 1.93
N LEU A 177 4.24 4.27 0.68
CA LEU A 177 3.08 4.95 0.15
C LEU A 177 2.01 3.89 -0.16
N LEU A 178 0.94 3.91 0.63
CA LEU A 178 -0.27 3.14 0.36
C LEU A 178 -1.16 3.94 -0.57
N LEU A 179 -1.59 3.35 -1.68
CA LEU A 179 -2.54 3.91 -2.63
C LEU A 179 -3.66 2.89 -2.85
N ARG A 180 -4.89 3.26 -2.48
CA ARG A 180 -6.09 2.45 -2.76
C ARG A 180 -6.84 3.06 -3.94
N LEU A 181 -7.04 2.25 -4.96
CA LEU A 181 -7.69 2.62 -6.21
C LEU A 181 -8.87 1.69 -6.45
N PRO A 182 -9.98 2.15 -7.03
CA PRO A 182 -11.09 1.28 -7.34
C PRO A 182 -10.69 0.36 -8.52
N ALA A 183 -11.12 -0.90 -8.46
CA ALA A 183 -10.73 -1.93 -9.44
C ALA A 183 -11.40 -1.75 -10.81
N ASP A 184 -12.47 -0.96 -10.88
CA ASP A 184 -13.17 -0.55 -12.10
C ASP A 184 -12.65 0.79 -12.64
N LEU A 185 -11.51 1.29 -12.13
CA LEU A 185 -10.88 2.49 -12.66
C LEU A 185 -10.54 2.29 -14.14
N THR A 186 -11.06 3.18 -14.99
CA THR A 186 -10.84 3.16 -16.44
C THR A 186 -10.24 4.48 -16.92
N GLY A 187 -9.54 4.41 -18.04
CA GLY A 187 -8.85 5.56 -18.63
C GLY A 187 -7.59 5.97 -17.86
N LYS A 188 -7.02 7.10 -18.25
CA LYS A 188 -5.78 7.61 -17.69
C LYS A 188 -5.99 8.27 -16.33
N SER A 189 -5.08 7.99 -15.41
CA SER A 189 -5.04 8.62 -14.09
C SER A 189 -3.63 9.04 -13.72
N TRP A 190 -3.51 10.13 -12.97
CA TRP A 190 -2.21 10.61 -12.49
C TRP A 190 -2.29 11.07 -11.05
N PHE A 191 -1.21 10.84 -10.30
CA PHE A 191 -1.03 11.26 -8.91
C PHE A 191 0.23 12.09 -8.79
N LYS A 192 0.13 13.29 -8.20
CA LYS A 192 1.28 14.14 -7.90
C LYS A 192 1.78 13.89 -6.49
N LEU A 193 2.92 13.24 -6.36
CA LEU A 193 3.63 13.02 -5.10
C LEU A 193 4.58 14.18 -4.79
N GLY A 194 4.47 14.72 -3.57
CA GLY A 194 5.32 15.80 -3.12
C GLY A 194 6.73 15.36 -2.71
N ARG A 195 7.76 15.91 -3.35
CA ARG A 195 9.15 15.89 -2.87
C ARG A 195 9.54 17.20 -2.21
N GLN A 196 10.56 17.17 -1.36
CA GLN A 196 11.19 18.37 -0.85
C GLN A 196 11.66 19.25 -2.02
N ALA A 197 11.20 20.50 -2.05
CA ALA A 197 11.65 21.49 -3.01
C ALA A 197 13.11 21.88 -2.73
N ARG A 198 13.87 22.12 -3.80
CA ARG A 198 15.22 22.69 -3.74
C ARG A 198 15.13 24.20 -3.49
N ALA A 199 16.22 24.78 -3.01
CA ALA A 199 16.30 26.23 -2.83
C ALA A 199 16.02 26.95 -4.17
N GLY A 200 15.05 27.86 -4.17
CA GLY A 200 14.63 28.60 -5.35
C GLY A 200 13.62 27.90 -6.27
N GLU A 201 13.23 26.65 -6.01
CA GLU A 201 12.14 26.00 -6.77
C GLU A 201 10.77 26.56 -6.37
N THR A 202 9.90 26.76 -7.36
CA THR A 202 8.48 27.09 -7.12
C THR A 202 7.70 25.83 -6.76
N TYR A 203 6.83 25.92 -5.76
CA TYR A 203 5.94 24.83 -5.39
C TYR A 203 4.83 24.64 -6.42
N ASP A 204 4.50 23.39 -6.75
CA ASP A 204 3.38 23.07 -7.67
C ASP A 204 2.01 23.35 -7.03
N ASN A 205 1.94 23.38 -5.69
CA ASN A 205 0.73 23.70 -4.93
C ASN A 205 0.98 24.81 -3.88
N PRO A 206 1.18 26.07 -4.31
CA PRO A 206 1.53 27.16 -3.39
C PRO A 206 0.40 27.52 -2.43
N GLY A 207 -0.87 27.31 -2.83
CA GLY A 207 -2.05 27.66 -2.03
C GLY A 207 -2.20 26.84 -0.73
N ARG A 208 -1.61 25.63 -0.66
CA ARG A 208 -1.58 24.81 0.56
C ARG A 208 -0.30 24.99 1.39
N ALA A 209 0.66 25.81 0.94
CA ALA A 209 1.90 26.06 1.67
C ALA A 209 1.71 26.91 2.94
N THR A 210 0.67 27.74 2.97
CA THR A 210 0.34 28.60 4.13
C THR A 210 -0.54 27.90 5.17
N ALA A 211 -1.07 26.70 4.87
CA ALA A 211 -2.05 26.02 5.72
C ALA A 211 -1.46 25.32 6.97
N ALA A 212 -0.14 25.12 7.04
CA ALA A 212 0.53 24.47 8.18
C ALA A 212 1.73 25.25 8.72
N VAL A 213 1.75 26.57 8.53
CA VAL A 213 2.63 27.44 9.32
C VAL A 213 1.79 28.04 10.43
N THR A 214 1.69 27.34 11.57
CA THR A 214 1.45 28.06 12.82
C THR A 214 2.56 29.10 12.89
N PRO A 215 2.28 30.41 12.94
CA PRO A 215 3.35 31.38 13.09
C PRO A 215 4.08 31.00 14.37
N VAL A 216 5.34 30.59 14.24
CA VAL A 216 6.26 30.56 15.36
C VAL A 216 6.16 31.95 15.96
N GLN A 217 5.61 32.05 17.17
CA GLN A 217 5.56 33.30 17.90
C GLN A 217 7.00 33.80 17.95
N THR A 218 7.30 34.78 17.10
CA THR A 218 8.49 35.60 17.27
C THR A 218 8.25 36.30 18.59
N THR A 219 8.77 35.73 19.67
CA THR A 219 8.87 36.41 20.95
C THR A 219 9.75 37.62 20.67
N ARG A 220 9.11 38.77 20.39
CA ARG A 220 9.74 40.06 20.51
C ARG A 220 10.17 40.15 21.97
N ARG A 221 11.45 39.85 22.22
CA ARG A 221 12.16 40.39 23.39
C ARG A 221 12.07 41.89 23.27
N THR A 222 11.09 42.48 23.93
CA THR A 222 11.04 43.91 24.18
C THR A 222 12.30 44.27 24.97
N PRO A 223 13.19 45.14 24.47
CA PRO A 223 14.23 45.69 25.32
C PRO A 223 13.56 46.58 26.36
N ARG A 224 13.85 46.26 27.63
CA ARG A 224 13.51 47.03 28.81
C ARG A 224 14.25 48.36 28.75
N SER A 225 13.52 49.45 28.56
CA SER A 225 13.97 50.81 28.88
C SER A 225 12.80 51.60 29.46
N SER A 226 12.82 51.78 30.78
CA SER A 226 12.02 52.75 31.54
C SER A 226 12.54 54.18 31.29
N PRO A 227 12.02 55.21 32.00
CA PRO A 227 10.79 55.94 31.72
C PRO A 227 11.10 57.40 31.35
N GLN A 228 10.24 58.10 30.60
CA GLN A 228 10.19 59.56 30.71
C GLN A 228 8.83 60.13 30.30
N SER A 229 8.39 61.06 31.15
CA SER A 229 7.17 61.85 31.17
C SER A 229 6.87 62.58 29.86
N GLY A 230 5.57 62.78 29.59
CA GLY A 230 5.11 63.67 28.53
C GLY A 230 3.60 63.60 28.37
N THR A 231 2.90 64.36 29.19
CA THR A 231 1.49 64.75 29.00
C THR A 231 1.31 65.42 27.64
N GLU A 232 0.46 64.87 26.77
CA GLU A 232 -0.18 65.68 25.73
C GLU A 232 -1.62 65.20 25.50
N THR A 233 -2.54 66.09 25.89
CA THR A 233 -3.98 65.99 25.72
C THR A 233 -4.35 66.10 24.24
N PRO A 234 -5.03 65.12 23.61
CA PRO A 234 -5.55 65.31 22.27
C PRO A 234 -6.77 66.23 22.29
N ALA A 235 -6.74 67.27 21.44
CA ALA A 235 -7.81 68.22 21.23
C ALA A 235 -9.10 67.56 20.69
N PRO A 236 -10.29 68.05 21.05
CA PRO A 236 -11.56 67.48 20.58
C PRO A 236 -11.82 67.79 19.09
N PRO A 237 -12.54 66.90 18.37
CA PRO A 237 -12.85 67.09 16.95
C PRO A 237 -13.88 68.22 16.73
N PRO A 238 -13.84 68.93 15.57
CA PRO A 238 -14.80 69.96 15.24
C PRO A 238 -16.20 69.40 14.97
N ARG A 239 -17.22 70.14 15.44
CA ARG A 239 -18.66 69.83 15.29
C ARG A 239 -19.10 69.88 13.81
N PRO A 240 -20.02 68.99 13.37
CA PRO A 240 -20.64 69.08 12.05
C PRO A 240 -21.63 70.25 11.99
N ALA A 241 -21.67 70.93 10.83
CA ALA A 241 -22.60 72.01 10.54
C ALA A 241 -24.01 71.47 10.27
N GLU A 242 -25.03 72.13 10.84
CA GLU A 242 -26.45 71.88 10.57
C GLU A 242 -26.82 72.32 9.13
N PRO A 243 -27.66 71.55 8.42
CA PRO A 243 -28.27 71.98 7.16
C PRO A 243 -29.52 72.86 7.43
N THR A 244 -29.70 73.85 6.56
CA THR A 244 -30.82 74.81 6.53
C THR A 244 -32.08 74.20 5.92
#